data_AF-A0A511V043-F1
#
_entry.id   AF-A0A511V043-F1
#
_cell.length_a   1.000
_cell.length_b   1.000
_cell.length_c   1.000
_cell.angle_alpha   90.00
_cell.angle_beta   90.00
_cell.angle_gamma   90.00
#
_symmetry.space_group_name_H-M   'P 1'
#
loop_
_entity.id
_entity.type
_entity.pdbx_description
1 polymer ?
#
loop_
_entity_poly.entity_id
_entity_poly.type
_entity_poly.pdbx_seq_one_letter_code
_entity_poly.pdbx_strand_id
1 'polypeptide(L)'
;MKKKTKQFMIALLVVGTIGLGANTTLAATFGNKYSGASSKEVFQIKYNGAAWNYSNSPYKYTMFKYSRNGRTLLSKTAYTTKVTGSVWDDLRWGDKYTTKFNWKRGPRK
;
A
#
# COMPACT_ATOMS: atom_id res chain seq x y z
N MET A 1 -7.60 -13.39 -31.75
CA MET A 1 -8.69 -12.71 -31.01
C MET A 1 -8.76 -11.25 -31.43
N LYS A 2 -9.95 -10.73 -31.79
CA LYS A 2 -10.09 -9.34 -32.25
C LYS A 2 -9.72 -8.36 -31.11
N LYS A 3 -9.05 -7.25 -31.43
CA LYS A 3 -8.54 -6.27 -30.45
C LYS A 3 -9.60 -5.79 -29.46
N LYS A 4 -10.84 -5.56 -29.94
CA LYS A 4 -11.99 -5.16 -29.11
C LYS A 4 -12.41 -6.23 -28.10
N THR A 5 -12.38 -7.51 -28.49
CA THR A 5 -12.69 -8.64 -27.60
C THR A 5 -11.63 -8.80 -26.50
N LYS A 6 -10.35 -8.51 -26.81
CA LYS A 6 -9.26 -8.48 -25.82
C LYS A 6 -9.46 -7.37 -24.78
N GLN A 7 -9.79 -6.16 -25.22
CA GLN A 7 -10.04 -5.03 -24.34
C GLN A 7 -11.26 -5.26 -23.44
N PHE A 8 -12.33 -5.83 -23.98
CA PHE A 8 -13.53 -6.18 -23.23
C PHE A 8 -13.24 -7.22 -22.15
N MET A 9 -12.51 -8.29 -22.47
CA MET A 9 -12.14 -9.31 -21.48
C MET A 9 -11.19 -8.80 -20.40
N ILE A 10 -10.25 -7.92 -20.73
CA ILE A 10 -9.38 -7.27 -19.74
C ILE A 10 -10.22 -6.40 -18.78
N ALA A 11 -11.17 -5.63 -19.31
CA ALA A 11 -12.06 -4.82 -18.49
C ALA A 11 -12.92 -5.68 -17.55
N LEU A 12 -13.47 -6.79 -18.06
CA LEU A 12 -14.26 -7.74 -17.26
C LEU A 12 -13.44 -8.44 -16.17
N LEU A 13 -12.18 -8.77 -16.46
CA LEU A 13 -11.25 -9.35 -15.48
C LEU A 13 -10.91 -8.34 -14.37
N VAL A 14 -10.69 -7.07 -14.73
CA VAL A 14 -10.45 -6.00 -13.75
C VAL A 14 -11.68 -5.78 -12.87
N VAL A 15 -12.88 -5.73 -13.46
CA VAL A 15 -14.14 -5.58 -12.70
C VAL A 15 -14.38 -6.80 -11.81
N GLY A 16 -14.17 -8.02 -12.31
CA GLY A 16 -14.34 -9.25 -11.55
C GLY A 16 -13.36 -9.40 -10.38
N THR A 17 -12.10 -8.98 -10.56
CA THR A 17 -11.10 -8.99 -9.48
C THR A 17 -11.37 -7.94 -8.41
N ILE A 18 -11.95 -6.80 -8.78
CA ILE A 18 -12.44 -5.80 -7.82
C ILE A 18 -13.67 -6.34 -7.08
N GLY A 19 -14.64 -6.95 -7.78
CA GLY A 19 -15.87 -7.44 -7.17
C GLY A 19 -15.70 -8.62 -6.20
N LEU A 20 -14.68 -9.46 -6.38
CA LEU A 20 -14.47 -10.68 -5.60
C LEU A 20 -13.45 -10.54 -4.43
N GLY A 21 -12.80 -9.38 -4.28
CA GLY A 21 -11.70 -9.20 -3.31
C GLY A 21 -11.68 -7.88 -2.56
N ALA A 22 -12.65 -7.00 -2.80
CA ALA A 22 -12.76 -5.72 -2.11
C ALA A 22 -13.38 -5.89 -0.72
N ASN A 23 -12.55 -5.88 0.32
CA ASN A 23 -13.06 -5.77 1.68
C ASN A 23 -13.63 -4.35 1.87
N THR A 24 -14.95 -4.21 1.88
CA THR A 24 -15.62 -2.98 2.30
C THR A 24 -15.43 -2.81 3.81
N THR A 25 -14.79 -1.72 4.21
CA THR A 25 -14.64 -1.35 5.63
C THR A 25 -15.65 -0.25 5.94
N LEU A 26 -16.64 -0.58 6.76
CA LEU A 26 -17.67 0.34 7.25
C LEU A 26 -17.04 1.30 8.27
N ALA A 27 -17.24 2.61 8.09
CA ALA A 27 -16.86 3.63 9.07
C ALA A 27 -18.10 4.41 9.51
N ALA A 28 -18.49 4.30 10.78
CA ALA A 28 -19.55 5.07 11.42
C ALA A 28 -18.96 6.28 12.17
N THR A 29 -19.67 7.42 12.25
CA THR A 29 -19.13 8.67 12.82
C THR A 29 -19.77 9.08 14.15
N PHE A 30 -18.91 9.57 15.07
CA PHE A 30 -19.02 10.89 15.70
C PHE A 30 -17.61 11.52 15.78
N GLY A 31 -17.47 12.82 15.47
CA GLY A 31 -16.19 13.54 15.49
C GLY A 31 -16.35 15.07 15.40
N ASN A 32 -15.37 15.84 15.88
CA ASN A 32 -15.36 17.30 15.94
C ASN A 32 -14.27 17.93 15.04
N LYS A 33 -14.11 19.27 15.09
CA LYS A 33 -13.14 20.03 14.28
C LYS A 33 -11.67 19.66 14.50
N TYR A 34 -11.36 18.90 15.55
CA TYR A 34 -10.01 18.46 15.90
C TYR A 34 -9.79 16.96 15.67
N SER A 35 -10.86 16.16 15.57
CA SER A 35 -10.76 14.70 15.43
C SER A 35 -12.10 14.10 15.02
N GLY A 36 -12.14 13.34 13.93
CA GLY A 36 -13.33 12.63 13.48
C GLY A 36 -13.04 11.56 12.45
N ALA A 37 -13.91 10.54 12.38
CA ALA A 37 -13.83 9.45 11.42
C ALA A 37 -14.75 9.73 10.20
N SER A 38 -14.22 9.57 8.99
CA SER A 38 -14.99 9.73 7.75
C SER A 38 -16.01 8.60 7.59
N SER A 39 -17.28 8.92 7.35
CA SER A 39 -18.34 7.96 6.98
C SER A 39 -18.45 7.68 5.48
N LYS A 40 -17.61 8.30 4.67
CA LYS A 40 -17.58 8.00 3.23
C LYS A 40 -17.00 6.61 3.01
N GLU A 41 -17.84 5.71 2.51
CA GLU A 41 -17.38 4.46 1.92
C GLU A 41 -16.48 4.77 0.73
N VAL A 42 -15.21 4.40 0.86
CA VAL A 42 -14.22 4.54 -0.20
C VAL A 42 -13.60 3.18 -0.43
N PHE A 43 -13.40 2.84 -1.70
CA PHE A 43 -12.62 1.66 -2.04
C PHE A 43 -11.18 1.88 -1.56
N GLN A 44 -10.70 0.98 -0.70
CA GLN A 44 -9.35 1.03 -0.17
C GLN A 44 -8.50 -0.14 -0.67
N ILE A 45 -7.27 0.18 -1.07
CA ILE A 45 -6.23 -0.76 -1.44
C ILE A 45 -5.26 -0.89 -0.26
N LYS A 46 -4.99 -2.12 0.17
CA LYS A 46 -3.97 -2.42 1.17
C LYS A 46 -2.63 -2.67 0.49
N TYR A 47 -1.63 -1.84 0.77
CA TYR A 47 -0.25 -2.11 0.38
C TYR A 47 0.46 -2.84 1.52
N ASN A 48 0.90 -4.07 1.27
CA ASN A 48 1.72 -4.85 2.21
C ASN A 48 3.19 -4.73 1.84
N GLY A 49 4.00 -4.27 2.77
CA GLY A 49 5.46 -4.17 2.64
C GLY A 49 6.17 -5.16 3.56
N ALA A 50 7.31 -5.63 3.12
CA ALA A 50 8.21 -6.44 3.92
C ALA A 50 9.67 -6.07 3.62
N ALA A 51 10.50 -6.09 4.65
CA ALA A 51 11.95 -6.08 4.53
C ALA A 51 12.51 -7.21 5.40
N TRP A 52 13.60 -7.83 4.94
CA TRP A 52 14.30 -8.86 5.69
C TRP A 52 15.81 -8.61 5.62
N ASN A 53 16.50 -8.90 6.72
CA ASN A 53 17.94 -8.86 6.79
C ASN A 53 18.43 -9.98 7.71
N TYR A 54 18.76 -11.15 7.14
CA TYR A 54 19.21 -12.29 7.92
C TYR A 54 20.68 -12.15 8.34
N SER A 55 21.13 -12.99 9.28
CA SER A 55 22.48 -12.94 9.85
C SER A 55 23.58 -13.00 8.77
N ASN A 56 23.38 -13.81 7.73
CA ASN A 56 24.28 -13.97 6.59
C ASN A 56 24.22 -12.84 5.54
N SER A 57 23.36 -11.84 5.72
CA SER A 57 23.29 -10.70 4.79
C SER A 57 24.61 -9.92 4.79
N PRO A 58 25.13 -9.52 3.63
CA PRO A 58 26.32 -8.67 3.53
C PRO A 58 26.04 -7.22 3.93
N TYR A 59 24.79 -6.86 4.24
CA TYR A 59 24.39 -5.50 4.61
C TYR A 59 23.94 -5.43 6.08
N LYS A 60 24.19 -4.27 6.72
CA LYS A 60 23.83 -4.05 8.13
C LYS A 60 22.30 -4.01 8.38
N TYR A 61 21.52 -3.58 7.40
CA TYR A 61 20.06 -3.57 7.47
C TYR A 61 19.42 -3.53 6.08
N THR A 62 18.13 -3.84 6.02
CA THR A 62 17.23 -3.57 4.90
C THR A 62 16.00 -2.86 5.42
N MET A 63 15.49 -1.86 4.74
CA MET A 63 14.26 -1.19 5.15
C MET A 63 13.36 -0.86 3.97
N PHE A 64 12.08 -0.71 4.28
CA PHE A 64 11.11 -0.16 3.34
C PHE A 64 10.36 1.01 3.97
N LYS A 65 9.84 1.88 3.11
CA LYS A 65 9.09 3.08 3.45
C LYS A 65 7.95 3.28 2.47
N TYR A 66 6.77 3.60 3.00
CA TYR A 66 5.67 4.16 2.23
C TYR A 66 5.57 5.66 2.49
N SER A 67 5.45 6.44 1.41
CA SER A 67 5.28 7.89 1.49
C SER A 67 4.19 8.37 0.54
N ARG A 68 3.41 9.37 0.95
CA ARG A 68 2.35 10.01 0.16
C ARG A 68 2.44 11.52 0.36
N ASN A 69 2.43 12.28 -0.74
CA ASN A 69 2.53 13.74 -0.71
C ASN A 69 3.67 14.29 0.19
N GLY A 70 4.87 13.73 0.08
CA GLY A 70 6.03 14.10 0.90
C GLY A 70 6.00 13.62 2.37
N ARG A 71 4.88 13.07 2.85
CA ARG A 71 4.74 12.54 4.22
C ARG A 71 5.06 11.05 4.25
N THR A 72 5.76 10.61 5.29
CA THR A 72 5.99 9.19 5.55
C THR A 72 4.76 8.60 6.22
N LEU A 73 4.19 7.55 5.62
CA LEU A 73 3.06 6.80 6.18
C LEU A 73 3.54 5.64 7.07
N LEU A 74 4.60 4.96 6.63
CA LEU A 74 5.18 3.83 7.34
C LEU A 74 6.66 3.72 6.96
N SER A 75 7.50 3.38 7.93
CA SER A 75 8.91 3.04 7.72
C SER A 75 9.28 1.88 8.64
N LYS A 76 9.86 0.82 8.10
CA LYS A 76 10.23 -0.38 8.86
C LYS A 76 11.62 -0.84 8.43
N THR A 77 12.48 -1.09 9.42
CA THR A 77 13.87 -1.52 9.23
C THR A 77 14.08 -2.89 9.83
N ALA A 78 14.63 -3.80 9.04
CA ALA A 78 15.08 -5.12 9.45
C ALA A 78 16.60 -5.11 9.64
N TYR A 79 17.06 -5.41 10.85
CA TYR A 79 18.48 -5.53 11.19
C TYR A 79 18.97 -6.98 11.16
N THR A 80 18.21 -7.90 11.76
CA THR A 80 18.56 -9.33 11.89
C THR A 80 17.40 -10.28 11.56
N THR A 81 16.21 -9.73 11.29
CA THR A 81 14.96 -10.48 11.13
C THR A 81 14.15 -9.97 9.93
N LYS A 82 12.93 -10.48 9.77
CA LYS A 82 11.93 -9.95 8.83
C LYS A 82 11.01 -8.98 9.56
N VAL A 83 10.73 -7.83 8.93
CA VAL A 83 9.72 -6.88 9.37
C VAL A 83 8.67 -6.72 8.29
N THR A 84 7.41 -6.60 8.70
CA THR A 84 6.28 -6.36 7.79
C THR A 84 5.48 -5.15 8.28
N GLY A 85 4.64 -4.63 7.39
CA GLY A 85 3.66 -3.63 7.75
C GLY A 85 2.86 -3.21 6.53
N SER A 86 1.74 -2.56 6.79
CA SER A 86 0.78 -2.22 5.74
C SER A 86 0.33 -0.78 5.86
N VAL A 87 0.01 -0.19 4.71
CA VAL A 87 -0.68 1.09 4.63
C VAL A 87 -1.93 0.93 3.77
N TRP A 88 -2.98 1.64 4.14
CA TRP A 88 -4.20 1.73 3.35
C TRP A 88 -4.13 2.96 2.46
N ASP A 89 -4.57 2.81 1.23
CA ASP A 89 -4.73 3.89 0.28
C ASP A 89 -6.14 3.84 -0.31
N ASP A 90 -6.65 4.98 -0.68
CA ASP A 90 -7.92 5.11 -1.33
C ASP A 90 -7.70 5.36 -2.83
N LEU A 91 -8.63 4.91 -3.68
CA LEU A 91 -8.44 5.01 -5.13
C LEU A 91 -8.70 6.44 -5.61
N ARG A 92 -7.69 7.31 -5.51
CA ARG A 92 -7.69 8.67 -6.06
C ARG A 92 -6.52 8.88 -7.02
N TRP A 93 -6.79 9.62 -8.09
CA TRP A 93 -5.80 9.95 -9.12
C TRP A 93 -5.03 11.23 -8.77
N GLY A 94 -3.71 11.19 -8.95
CA GLY A 94 -2.81 12.34 -8.81
C GLY A 94 -1.69 12.14 -7.78
N ASP A 95 -0.56 12.80 -7.99
CA ASP A 95 0.69 12.58 -7.22
C ASP A 95 0.55 12.81 -5.71
N LYS A 96 -0.38 13.68 -5.28
CA LYS A 96 -0.68 13.90 -3.86
C LYS A 96 -1.39 12.74 -3.19
N TYR A 97 -2.02 11.85 -3.96
CA TYR A 97 -2.75 10.69 -3.43
C TYR A 97 -1.97 9.39 -3.65
N THR A 98 -1.07 9.35 -4.64
CA THR A 98 -0.25 8.17 -4.91
C THR A 98 0.69 7.82 -3.76
N THR A 99 0.45 6.68 -3.12
CA THR A 99 1.43 6.07 -2.19
C THR A 99 2.63 5.52 -2.96
N LYS A 100 3.83 5.96 -2.57
CA LYS A 100 5.11 5.53 -3.14
C LYS A 100 5.81 4.56 -2.20
N PHE A 101 6.14 3.38 -2.71
CA PHE A 101 7.02 2.42 -2.04
C PHE A 101 8.48 2.76 -2.35
N ASN A 102 9.29 2.83 -1.30
CA ASN A 102 10.73 2.99 -1.41
C ASN A 102 11.40 1.97 -0.50
N TRP A 103 12.55 1.45 -0.91
CA TRP A 103 13.35 0.58 -0.06
C TRP A 103 14.82 1.01 -0.12
N LYS A 104 15.56 0.71 0.95
CA LYS A 104 17.01 0.93 0.99
C LYS A 104 17.69 -0.13 1.83
N ARG A 105 18.98 -0.33 1.58
CA ARG A 105 19.87 -1.16 2.37
C ARG A 105 20.92 -0.31 3.06
N GLY A 106 21.46 -0.83 4.16
CA GLY A 106 22.59 -0.25 4.87
C GLY A 106 23.92 -0.47 4.13
N PRO A 107 25.02 0.06 4.69
CA PRO A 107 26.36 -0.22 4.20
C PRO A 107 26.69 -1.71 4.31
N ARG A 108 27.73 -2.14 3.58
CA ARG A 108 28.29 -3.49 3.74
C ARG A 108 28.83 -3.69 5.16
N LYS A 109 28.75 -4.93 5.66
CA LYS A 109 29.37 -5.35 6.91
C LYS A 109 30.88 -5.38 6.77
#